data_AF-A0A947IIX2-F1
#
_entry.id   AF-A0A947IIX2-F1
#
_cell.length_a   1.000
_cell.length_b   1.000
_cell.length_c   1.000
_cell.angle_alpha   90.00
_cell.angle_beta   90.00
_cell.angle_gamma   90.00
#
_symmetry.space_group_name_H-M   'P 1'
#
loop_
_entity.id
_entity.type
_entity.pdbx_description
1 polymer ?
#
loop_
_entity_poly.entity_id
_entity_poly.type
_entity_poly.pdbx_seq_one_letter_code
_entity_poly.pdbx_strand_id
1 'polypeptide(L)'
;MKKFSVVMVLSVLLSGFGMSSAFADDAAFGGARLDVLVEKLDLSATQQTQIKTLLENYAKDAVVIRDGLVAAQESIRRVNLAKLNDSDVSRLSGEAGRLSAAHTAALLNTQRGFYALLDKKQKRAYNKMRSEALEASAIMNGK
;
A
#
# COMPACT_ATOMS: atom_id res chain seq x y z
N MET A 1 -5.26 -3.79 -25.44
CA MET A 1 -4.21 -3.01 -24.75
C MET A 1 -4.75 -2.65 -23.36
N LYS A 2 -4.21 -3.28 -22.31
CA LYS A 2 -4.72 -3.18 -20.92
C LYS A 2 -4.35 -1.82 -20.32
N LYS A 3 -5.38 -1.09 -19.87
CA LYS A 3 -5.33 0.23 -19.26
C LYS A 3 -5.22 0.04 -17.75
N PHE A 4 -4.22 0.63 -17.10
CA PHE A 4 -4.21 0.77 -15.64
C PHE A 4 -4.50 2.24 -15.32
N SER A 5 -5.79 2.52 -15.11
CA SER A 5 -6.27 3.79 -14.59
C SER A 5 -6.01 3.82 -13.08
N VAL A 6 -5.05 4.63 -12.64
CA VAL A 6 -4.84 4.96 -11.23
C VAL A 6 -5.79 6.10 -10.88
N VAL A 7 -7.06 5.76 -10.70
CA VAL A 7 -8.04 6.57 -9.98
C VAL A 7 -8.73 5.64 -9.00
N MET A 8 -8.42 5.84 -7.72
CA MET A 8 -9.24 5.52 -6.54
C MET A 8 -10.32 4.45 -6.72
N VAL A 9 -9.95 3.16 -6.60
CA VAL A 9 -10.90 2.08 -6.37
C VAL A 9 -10.25 1.09 -5.39
N LEU A 10 -10.43 1.34 -4.10
CA LEU A 10 -10.28 0.36 -3.02
C LEU A 10 -11.42 -0.69 -3.10
N SER A 11 -11.66 -1.27 -4.29
CA SER A 11 -12.85 -2.09 -4.54
C SER A 11 -12.62 -3.33 -5.42
N VAL A 12 -11.40 -3.67 -5.84
CA VAL A 12 -11.17 -4.90 -6.62
C VAL A 12 -9.87 -5.60 -6.24
N LEU A 13 -9.74 -6.10 -5.01
CA LEU A 13 -8.75 -7.12 -4.66
C LEU A 13 -9.28 -8.08 -3.58
N LEU A 14 -10.54 -8.52 -3.73
CA LEU A 14 -11.17 -9.39 -2.74
C LEU A 14 -12.00 -10.52 -3.38
N SER A 15 -11.62 -10.89 -4.59
CA SER A 15 -12.15 -12.05 -5.29
C SER A 15 -11.01 -12.83 -5.93
N GLY A 16 -10.48 -13.79 -5.15
CA GLY A 16 -9.85 -14.98 -5.71
C GLY A 16 -8.34 -14.96 -5.83
N PHE A 17 -7.72 -15.87 -5.08
CA PHE A 17 -6.47 -16.56 -5.40
C PHE A 17 -5.18 -15.74 -5.48
N GLY A 18 -4.40 -15.82 -4.40
CA GLY A 18 -2.94 -15.87 -4.46
C GLY A 18 -2.26 -14.64 -5.06
N MET A 19 -2.33 -13.49 -4.38
CA MET A 19 -1.29 -12.48 -4.58
C MET A 19 0.01 -13.05 -4.03
N SER A 20 0.83 -13.58 -4.94
CA SER A 20 2.23 -13.91 -4.73
C SER A 20 2.97 -12.71 -4.11
N SER A 21 3.97 -13.01 -3.28
CA SER A 21 4.84 -12.03 -2.59
C SER A 21 5.41 -10.92 -3.49
N ALA A 22 5.40 -11.11 -4.81
CA ALA A 22 5.77 -10.12 -5.82
C ALA A 22 4.87 -8.86 -5.86
N PHE A 23 3.61 -8.93 -5.38
CA PHE A 23 2.71 -7.76 -5.36
C PHE A 23 2.82 -6.90 -4.09
N ALA A 24 3.50 -7.38 -3.04
CA ALA A 24 3.76 -6.59 -1.83
C ALA A 24 4.85 -5.52 -2.07
N ASP A 25 5.78 -5.78 -2.98
CA ASP A 25 6.88 -4.86 -3.32
C ASP A 25 6.39 -3.63 -4.12
N ASP A 26 5.32 -3.78 -4.92
CA ASP A 26 4.83 -2.71 -5.79
C ASP A 26 4.05 -1.64 -5.03
N ALA A 27 3.27 -2.02 -4.00
CA ALA A 27 2.42 -1.07 -3.29
C ALA A 27 3.20 -0.10 -2.39
N ALA A 28 4.35 -0.52 -1.85
CA ALA A 28 5.11 0.24 -0.86
C ALA A 28 5.73 1.53 -1.43
N PHE A 29 6.12 1.53 -2.71
CA PHE A 29 6.86 2.64 -3.34
C PHE A 29 6.21 3.21 -4.60
N GLY A 30 4.90 3.04 -4.77
CA GLY A 30 4.17 3.59 -5.93
C GLY A 30 4.41 2.82 -7.23
N GLY A 31 4.60 1.50 -7.16
CA GLY A 31 4.87 0.62 -8.31
C GLY A 31 6.36 0.40 -8.61
N ALA A 32 7.26 0.81 -7.71
CA ALA A 32 8.69 0.62 -7.87
C ALA A 32 9.17 -0.57 -7.04
N ARG A 33 9.54 -1.66 -7.74
CA ARG A 33 10.15 -2.85 -7.13
C ARG A 33 11.50 -2.51 -6.50
N LEU A 34 11.86 -3.23 -5.42
CA LEU A 34 13.11 -2.99 -4.67
C LEU A 34 14.35 -3.08 -5.55
N ASP A 35 14.40 -4.01 -6.50
CA ASP A 35 15.50 -4.17 -7.46
C ASP A 35 15.75 -2.89 -8.28
N VAL A 36 14.68 -2.22 -8.72
CA VAL A 36 14.78 -0.93 -9.41
C VAL A 36 15.32 0.16 -8.49
N LEU A 37 14.88 0.21 -7.23
CA LEU A 37 15.36 1.20 -6.26
C LEU A 37 16.84 0.97 -5.89
N VAL A 38 17.27 -0.29 -5.78
CA VAL A 38 18.67 -0.67 -5.56
C VAL A 38 19.57 -0.13 -6.66
N GLU A 39 19.19 -0.37 -7.91
CA GLU A 39 19.97 0.07 -9.07
C GLU A 39 19.99 1.61 -9.19
N LYS A 40 18.81 2.26 -9.09
CA LYS A 40 18.69 3.71 -9.31
C LYS A 40 19.30 4.56 -8.20
N LEU A 41 19.31 4.06 -6.97
CA LEU A 41 19.81 4.78 -5.80
C LEU A 41 21.20 4.31 -5.36
N ASP A 42 21.80 3.31 -6.03
CA ASP A 42 23.11 2.76 -5.65
C ASP A 42 23.12 2.39 -4.16
N LEU A 43 22.15 1.56 -3.76
CA LEU A 43 21.95 1.22 -2.35
C LEU A 43 23.06 0.28 -1.86
N SER A 44 23.68 0.63 -0.73
CA SER A 44 24.68 -0.24 -0.10
C SER A 44 24.07 -1.56 0.41
N ALA A 45 24.89 -2.60 0.56
CA ALA A 45 24.43 -3.90 1.07
C ALA A 45 23.73 -3.81 2.45
N THR A 46 24.19 -2.88 3.30
CA THR A 46 23.55 -2.61 4.60
C THR A 46 22.17 -1.99 4.42
N GLN A 47 22.03 -0.98 3.56
CA GLN A 47 20.74 -0.36 3.25
C GLN A 47 19.77 -1.39 2.66
N GLN A 48 20.22 -2.21 1.72
CA GLN A 48 19.41 -3.27 1.12
C GLN A 48 18.84 -4.24 2.17
N THR A 49 19.68 -4.67 3.12
CA THR A 49 19.26 -5.57 4.20
C THR A 49 18.20 -4.91 5.09
N GLN A 50 18.43 -3.67 5.50
CA GLN A 50 17.49 -2.91 6.34
C GLN A 50 16.16 -2.65 5.62
N ILE A 51 16.20 -2.35 4.31
CA ILE A 51 15.01 -2.16 3.50
C ILE A 51 14.24 -3.47 3.33
N LYS A 52 14.93 -4.60 3.13
CA LYS A 52 14.30 -5.93 3.07
C LYS A 52 13.54 -6.22 4.37
N THR A 53 14.13 -5.95 5.53
CA THR A 53 13.44 -6.09 6.82
C THR A 53 12.21 -5.18 6.93
N LEU A 54 12.30 -3.93 6.48
CA LEU A 54 11.14 -3.02 6.45
C LEU A 54 10.00 -3.58 5.59
N LEU A 55 10.32 -4.12 4.41
CA LEU A 55 9.34 -4.69 3.49
C LEU A 55 8.73 -5.99 4.02
N GLU A 56 9.52 -6.85 4.66
CA GLU A 56 9.01 -8.08 5.30
C GLU A 56 8.03 -7.76 6.42
N ASN A 57 8.31 -6.73 7.22
CA ASN A 57 7.39 -6.27 8.27
C ASN A 57 6.11 -5.68 7.68
N TYR A 58 6.24 -4.82 6.66
CA TYR A 58 5.09 -4.29 5.94
C TYR A 58 4.21 -5.40 5.34
N ALA A 59 4.81 -6.41 4.71
CA ALA A 59 4.09 -7.52 4.13
C ALA A 59 3.30 -8.32 5.18
N LYS A 60 3.87 -8.54 6.37
CA LYS A 60 3.18 -9.18 7.50
C LYS A 60 1.99 -8.34 7.97
N ASP A 61 2.20 -7.04 8.20
CA ASP A 61 1.14 -6.13 8.63
C ASP A 61 0.02 -6.02 7.60
N ALA A 62 0.38 -5.92 6.32
CA ALA A 62 -0.56 -5.83 5.21
C ALA A 62 -1.45 -7.08 5.10
N VAL A 63 -0.89 -8.28 5.33
CA VAL A 63 -1.69 -9.52 5.37
C VAL A 63 -2.71 -9.48 6.50
N VAL A 64 -2.31 -9.13 7.71
CA VAL A 64 -3.21 -9.04 8.87
C VAL A 64 -4.32 -8.03 8.62
N ILE A 65 -3.98 -6.85 8.10
CA ILE A 65 -4.95 -5.79 7.82
C ILE A 65 -5.92 -6.20 6.70
N ARG A 66 -5.40 -6.81 5.62
CA ARG A 66 -6.23 -7.32 4.53
C ARG A 66 -7.21 -8.36 5.02
N ASP A 67 -6.75 -9.35 5.79
CA ASP A 67 -7.59 -10.43 6.30
C ASP A 67 -8.67 -9.87 7.25
N GLY A 68 -8.32 -8.84 8.05
CA GLY A 68 -9.28 -8.06 8.83
C GLY A 68 -10.33 -7.35 7.98
N LEU A 69 -9.93 -6.71 6.87
CA LEU A 69 -10.86 -6.05 5.94
C LEU A 69 -11.81 -7.05 5.28
N VAL A 70 -11.31 -8.23 4.91
CA VAL A 70 -12.15 -9.32 4.40
C VAL A 70 -13.21 -9.71 5.42
N ALA A 71 -12.80 -9.93 6.68
CA ALA A 71 -13.70 -10.31 7.75
C ALA A 71 -14.74 -9.22 8.06
N ALA A 72 -14.34 -7.94 8.05
CA ALA A 72 -15.23 -6.81 8.24
C ALA A 72 -16.27 -6.71 7.10
N GLN A 73 -15.84 -6.87 5.84
CA GLN A 73 -16.75 -6.89 4.70
C GLN A 73 -17.72 -8.07 4.74
N GLU A 74 -17.26 -9.25 5.11
CA GLU A 74 -18.12 -10.43 5.26
C GLU A 74 -19.13 -10.23 6.39
N SER A 75 -18.71 -9.61 7.50
CA SER A 75 -19.60 -9.25 8.60
C SER A 75 -20.69 -8.29 8.14
N ILE A 76 -20.36 -7.27 7.34
CA ILE A 76 -21.32 -6.33 6.75
C ILE A 76 -22.30 -7.06 5.82
N ARG A 77 -21.81 -7.96 4.95
CA ARG A 77 -22.65 -8.71 4.00
C ARG A 77 -23.68 -9.61 4.68
N ARG A 78 -23.37 -10.11 5.88
CA ARG A 78 -24.24 -11.03 6.64
C ARG A 78 -25.21 -10.34 7.59
N VAL A 79 -25.19 -9.02 7.68
CA VAL A 79 -26.09 -8.28 8.57
C VAL A 79 -27.55 -8.51 8.18
N ASN A 80 -28.38 -8.82 9.18
CA ASN A 80 -29.83 -8.76 9.01
C ASN A 80 -30.29 -7.29 9.06
N LEU A 81 -30.59 -6.72 7.89
CA LEU A 81 -30.99 -5.31 7.76
C LEU A 81 -32.24 -4.95 8.57
N ALA A 82 -33.15 -5.89 8.83
CA ALA A 82 -34.34 -5.65 9.65
C ALA A 82 -34.03 -5.43 11.14
N LYS A 83 -32.83 -5.82 11.60
CA LYS A 83 -32.37 -5.65 12.99
C LYS A 83 -31.16 -4.72 13.11
N LEU A 84 -30.73 -4.12 12.00
CA LEU A 84 -29.60 -3.21 11.96
C LEU A 84 -29.98 -1.90 12.65
N ASN A 85 -29.25 -1.55 13.71
CA ASN A 85 -29.41 -0.29 14.44
C ASN A 85 -28.16 0.60 14.25
N ASP A 86 -28.25 1.85 14.68
CA ASP A 86 -27.17 2.84 14.53
C ASP A 86 -25.87 2.42 15.24
N SER A 87 -25.96 1.70 16.36
CA SER A 87 -24.77 1.20 17.07
C SER A 87 -24.05 0.13 16.24
N ASP A 88 -24.79 -0.75 15.56
CA ASP A 88 -24.22 -1.75 14.66
C ASP A 88 -23.61 -1.09 13.41
N VAL A 89 -24.27 -0.08 12.84
CA VAL A 89 -23.72 0.72 11.73
C VAL A 89 -22.41 1.38 12.15
N SER A 90 -22.39 2.06 13.31
CA SER A 90 -21.19 2.72 13.83
C SER A 90 -20.06 1.73 14.09
N ARG A 91 -20.37 0.55 14.63
CA ARG A 91 -19.36 -0.48 14.91
C ARG A 91 -18.76 -1.05 13.62
N LEU A 92 -19.60 -1.42 12.65
CA LEU A 92 -19.14 -2.04 11.39
C LEU A 92 -18.37 -1.04 10.52
N SER A 93 -18.88 0.19 10.38
CA SER A 93 -18.18 1.24 9.64
C SER A 93 -16.89 1.68 10.34
N GLY A 94 -16.92 1.78 11.68
CA GLY A 94 -15.74 2.11 12.48
C GLY A 94 -14.63 1.08 12.34
N GLU A 95 -14.95 -0.21 12.32
CA GLU A 95 -13.95 -1.27 12.14
C GLU A 95 -13.32 -1.24 10.74
N ALA A 96 -14.15 -1.11 9.70
CA ALA A 96 -13.64 -0.98 8.32
C ALA A 96 -12.77 0.29 8.16
N GLY A 97 -13.19 1.41 8.74
CA GLY A 97 -12.43 2.67 8.74
C GLY A 97 -11.11 2.55 9.47
N ARG A 98 -11.10 1.93 10.66
CA ARG A 98 -9.90 1.67 11.46
C ARG A 98 -8.88 0.83 10.69
N LEU A 99 -9.32 -0.25 10.03
CA LEU A 99 -8.45 -1.12 9.24
C LEU A 99 -7.90 -0.39 8.00
N SER A 100 -8.71 0.42 7.32
CA SER A 100 -8.25 1.24 6.19
C SER A 100 -7.20 2.29 6.63
N ALA A 101 -7.41 2.93 7.78
CA ALA A 101 -6.44 3.85 8.37
C ALA A 101 -5.15 3.12 8.76
N ALA A 102 -5.24 1.92 9.34
CA ALA A 102 -4.08 1.10 9.69
C ALA A 102 -3.25 0.72 8.45
N HIS A 103 -3.91 0.34 7.35
CA HIS A 103 -3.22 0.06 6.09
C HIS A 103 -2.43 1.28 5.60
N THR A 104 -3.07 2.44 5.59
CA THR A 104 -2.43 3.70 5.18
C THR A 104 -1.24 4.05 6.09
N ALA A 105 -1.39 3.87 7.40
CA ALA A 105 -0.32 4.11 8.35
C ALA A 105 0.87 3.16 8.15
N ALA A 106 0.63 1.87 7.93
CA ALA A 106 1.67 0.88 7.64
C ALA A 106 2.45 1.28 6.39
N LEU A 107 1.75 1.65 5.31
CA LEU A 107 2.37 2.12 4.07
C LEU A 107 3.25 3.36 4.28
N LEU A 108 2.71 4.40 4.93
CA LEU A 108 3.44 5.65 5.18
C LEU A 108 4.65 5.44 6.08
N ASN A 109 4.54 4.56 7.08
CA ASN A 109 5.64 4.21 7.97
C ASN A 109 6.77 3.50 7.21
N THR A 110 6.44 2.56 6.32
CA THR A 110 7.42 1.88 5.46
C THR A 110 8.13 2.88 4.54
N GLN A 111 7.40 3.78 3.88
CA GLN A 111 7.97 4.82 3.03
C GLN A 111 8.90 5.76 3.81
N ARG A 112 8.47 6.20 5.00
CA ARG A 112 9.27 7.03 5.90
C ARG A 112 10.54 6.30 6.36
N GLY A 113 10.42 5.03 6.73
CA GLY A 113 11.53 4.18 7.13
C GLY A 113 12.56 4.03 6.01
N PHE A 114 12.11 3.70 4.80
CA PHE A 114 12.97 3.65 3.62
C PHE A 114 13.68 4.98 3.39
N TYR A 115 12.95 6.10 3.37
CA TYR A 115 13.54 7.42 3.15
C TYR A 115 14.59 7.78 4.21
N ALA A 116 14.39 7.37 5.47
CA ALA A 116 15.33 7.61 6.54
C ALA A 116 16.68 6.89 6.32
N LEU A 117 16.68 5.72 5.68
CA LEU A 117 17.88 4.93 5.38
C LEU A 117 18.74 5.54 4.27
N LEU A 118 18.19 6.45 3.47
CA LEU A 118 18.91 7.07 2.35
C LEU A 118 19.85 8.18 2.81
N ASP A 119 21.00 8.29 2.14
CA ASP A 119 21.91 9.43 2.31
C ASP A 119 21.40 10.69 1.58
N LYS A 120 22.15 11.80 1.70
CA LYS A 120 21.76 13.10 1.10
C LYS A 120 21.70 13.05 -0.44
N LYS A 121 22.58 12.32 -1.11
CA LYS A 121 22.59 12.17 -2.58
C LYS A 121 21.40 11.31 -3.01
N GLN A 122 21.19 10.17 -2.36
CA GLN A 122 20.10 9.24 -2.62
C GLN A 122 18.73 9.87 -2.38
N LYS A 123 18.55 10.64 -1.29
CA LYS A 123 17.30 11.39 -1.02
C LYS A 123 16.95 12.36 -2.16
N ARG A 124 17.94 13.04 -2.73
CA ARG A 124 17.72 13.95 -3.86
C ARG A 124 17.31 13.20 -5.12
N ALA A 125 17.99 12.10 -5.44
CA ALA A 125 17.63 11.24 -6.56
C ALA A 125 16.22 10.66 -6.39
N TYR A 126 15.89 10.17 -5.20
CA TYR A 126 14.57 9.65 -4.88
C TYR A 126 13.45 10.69 -5.02
N ASN A 127 13.66 11.90 -4.48
CA ASN A 127 12.68 12.99 -4.62
C ASN A 127 12.46 13.38 -6.09
N LYS A 128 13.53 13.41 -6.90
CA LYS A 128 13.44 13.68 -8.33
C LYS A 128 12.59 12.63 -9.04
N MET A 129 12.90 11.34 -8.85
CA MET A 129 12.12 10.24 -9.44
C MET A 129 10.65 10.30 -9.04
N ARG A 130 10.35 10.63 -7.77
CA ARG A 130 8.98 10.77 -7.29
C ARG A 130 8.24 11.95 -7.93
N SER A 131 8.91 13.08 -8.15
CA SER A 131 8.32 14.24 -8.86
C SER A 131 7.99 13.89 -10.31
N GLU A 132 8.94 13.28 -11.02
CA GLU A 132 8.79 12.87 -12.42
C GLU A 132 7.63 11.88 -12.60
N ALA A 133 7.48 10.92 -11.67
CA ALA A 133 6.36 9.97 -11.68
C ALA A 133 5.00 10.66 -11.47
N LEU A 134 4.93 11.65 -10.57
CA LEU A 134 3.70 12.42 -10.34
C LEU A 134 3.32 13.28 -11.56
N GLU A 135 4.31 13.92 -12.19
CA GLU A 135 4.11 14.70 -13.41
C GLU A 135 3.64 13.81 -14.57
N ALA A 136 4.26 12.65 -14.76
CA ALA A 136 3.84 11.68 -15.78
C ALA A 136 2.40 11.20 -15.55
N SER A 137 2.01 10.94 -14.30
CA SER A 137 0.65 10.56 -13.95
C SER A 137 -0.37 11.68 -14.21
N ALA A 138 -0.02 12.94 -13.90
CA ALA A 138 -0.87 14.10 -14.17
C ALA A 138 -1.11 14.30 -15.67
N ILE A 139 -0.07 14.12 -16.50
CA ILE A 139 -0.19 14.21 -17.97
C ILE A 139 -1.07 13.11 -18.54
N MET A 140 -1.00 11.89 -18.00
CA MET A 140 -1.83 10.76 -18.45
C MET A 140 -3.29 10.85 -18.01
N ASN A 141 -3.59 11.50 -16.89
CA ASN A 141 -4.94 11.66 -16.36
C ASN A 141 -5.63 12.98 -16.80
N GLY A 142 -4.87 13.90 -17.41
CA GLY A 142 -5.37 15.18 -17.93
C GLY A 142 -5.70 15.18 -19.44
N LYS A 143 -5.75 14.01 -20.07
CA LYS A 143 -6.19 13.78 -21.46
C LYS A 143 -7.31 12.75 -21.50
#